data_AF-W7LK84-F1
#
_entry.id   AF-W7LK84-F1
#
_cell.length_a   1.000
_cell.length_b   1.000
_cell.length_c   1.000
_cell.angle_alpha   90.00
_cell.angle_beta   90.00
_cell.angle_gamma   90.00
#
_symmetry.space_group_name_H-M   'P 1'
#
loop_
_entity.id
_entity.type
_entity.pdbx_description
1 polymer ?
#
loop_
_entity_poly.entity_id
_entity_poly.type
_entity_poly.pdbx_seq_one_letter_code
_entity_poly.pdbx_strand_id
1 'polypeptide(L)'
;MVKFDDNQQKIIPLIDDTVARWITITAMIDSESVVGGDKFGNLWIVRCPRDASQEANEGGNRLTNTQDHLHFAPACFNTVAHFFTQDIPTSVTKSNLVVGGQDAILWSGLQGTIRVLIPFVALEPQMCAQDPSPVGRNHLMYRGYCVPAKGVTDGDLCERFRLLSMETRQRIAGELHRTVTEVEQKISVRFLVAFSMQLTTDLKYPY
;
A
#
# COMPACT_ATOMS: atom_id res chain seq x y z
N MET A 1 -3.28 -15.41 -7.67
CA MET A 1 -4.74 -15.45 -7.98
C MET A 1 -5.06 -16.81 -8.59
N VAL A 2 -6.14 -17.45 -8.14
CA VAL A 2 -6.61 -18.72 -8.70
C VAL A 2 -8.05 -18.58 -9.19
N LYS A 3 -8.41 -19.28 -10.25
CA LYS A 3 -9.78 -19.37 -10.75
C LYS A 3 -10.29 -20.80 -10.58
N PHE A 4 -11.51 -20.94 -10.08
CA PHE A 4 -12.21 -22.22 -10.09
C PHE A 4 -13.00 -22.35 -11.39
N ASP A 5 -12.70 -23.37 -12.17
CA ASP A 5 -13.48 -23.77 -13.34
C ASP A 5 -14.52 -24.81 -12.91
N ASP A 6 -15.79 -24.39 -12.91
CA ASP A 6 -16.91 -25.22 -12.47
C ASP A 6 -17.21 -26.37 -13.45
N ASN A 7 -16.94 -26.20 -14.75
CA ASN A 7 -17.18 -27.26 -15.74
C ASN A 7 -16.17 -28.40 -15.58
N GLN A 8 -14.91 -28.05 -15.32
CA GLN A 8 -13.83 -29.03 -15.16
C GLN A 8 -13.61 -29.44 -13.69
N GLN A 9 -14.26 -28.76 -12.74
CA GLN A 9 -14.01 -28.89 -11.29
C GLN A 9 -12.51 -28.75 -10.96
N LYS A 10 -11.84 -27.75 -11.56
CA LYS A 10 -10.39 -27.53 -11.41
C LYS A 10 -10.08 -26.14 -10.86
N ILE A 11 -9.02 -26.07 -10.07
CA ILE A 11 -8.41 -24.80 -9.64
C ILE A 11 -7.25 -24.51 -10.59
N ILE A 12 -7.32 -23.37 -11.29
CA ILE A 12 -6.33 -22.95 -12.26
C ILE A 12 -5.54 -21.77 -11.66
N PRO A 13 -4.22 -21.91 -11.42
CA PRO A 13 -3.38 -20.80 -11.02
C PRO A 13 -3.19 -19.84 -12.19
N LEU A 14 -3.55 -18.57 -11.99
CA LEU A 14 -3.49 -17.55 -13.05
C LEU A 14 -2.33 -16.58 -12.82
N ILE A 15 -2.08 -16.24 -11.56
CA ILE A 15 -1.10 -15.21 -11.19
C ILE A 15 -0.35 -15.63 -9.95
N ASP A 16 0.95 -15.41 -9.96
CA ASP A 16 1.82 -15.57 -8.80
C ASP A 16 2.58 -14.27 -8.49
N ASP A 17 3.27 -14.22 -7.36
CA ASP A 17 4.10 -13.08 -6.98
C ASP A 17 5.57 -13.32 -7.35
N THR A 18 6.28 -12.25 -7.67
CA THR A 18 7.72 -12.29 -8.01
C THR A 18 8.61 -12.31 -6.77
N VAL A 19 8.06 -11.88 -5.62
CA VAL A 19 8.80 -11.76 -4.36
C VAL A 19 8.31 -12.82 -3.39
N ALA A 20 9.24 -13.53 -2.75
CA ALA A 20 8.91 -14.44 -1.66
C ALA A 20 8.49 -13.65 -0.42
N ARG A 21 7.21 -13.70 -0.07
CA ARG A 21 6.65 -13.00 1.11
C ARG A 21 6.32 -14.01 2.20
N TRP A 22 6.76 -13.74 3.42
CA TRP A 22 6.49 -14.58 4.58
C TRP A 22 5.19 -14.14 5.24
N ILE A 23 4.09 -14.33 4.51
CA ILE A 23 2.79 -13.74 4.77
C ILE A 23 2.28 -14.12 6.16
N THR A 24 1.94 -13.13 6.98
CA THR A 24 1.25 -13.32 8.26
C THR A 24 -0.25 -13.03 8.12
N ILE A 25 -0.59 -12.08 7.26
CA ILE A 25 -1.95 -11.58 7.06
C ILE A 25 -2.17 -11.18 5.61
N THR A 26 -3.42 -11.29 5.17
CA THR A 26 -3.86 -10.88 3.84
C THR A 26 -5.34 -10.52 3.87
N ALA A 27 -5.76 -9.56 3.03
CA ALA A 27 -7.15 -9.24 2.79
C ALA A 27 -7.35 -8.68 1.37
N MET A 28 -8.49 -8.99 0.76
CA MET A 28 -8.91 -8.34 -0.48
C MET A 28 -9.34 -6.90 -0.16
N ILE A 29 -8.85 -5.92 -0.94
CA ILE A 29 -9.26 -4.51 -0.80
C ILE A 29 -10.19 -4.06 -1.94
N ASP A 30 -10.12 -4.74 -3.07
CA ASP A 30 -11.03 -4.66 -4.22
C ASP A 30 -11.01 -6.02 -4.94
N SER A 31 -11.65 -6.13 -6.11
CA SER A 31 -11.74 -7.39 -6.87
C SER A 31 -10.39 -7.87 -7.42
N GLU A 32 -9.40 -7.00 -7.56
CA GLU A 32 -8.15 -7.28 -8.26
C GLU A 32 -6.91 -7.11 -7.37
N SER A 33 -7.08 -6.58 -6.16
CA SER A 33 -5.99 -6.14 -5.30
C SER A 33 -6.08 -6.74 -3.91
N VAL A 34 -4.90 -7.08 -3.41
CA VAL A 34 -4.70 -7.73 -2.12
C VAL A 34 -3.73 -6.90 -1.31
N VAL A 35 -4.11 -6.58 -0.07
CA VAL A 35 -3.17 -6.09 0.93
C VAL A 35 -2.68 -7.26 1.75
N GLY A 36 -1.41 -7.24 2.13
CA GLY A 36 -0.88 -8.22 3.06
C GLY A 36 0.29 -7.68 3.86
N GLY A 37 0.66 -8.46 4.86
CA GLY A 37 1.81 -8.22 5.71
C GLY A 37 2.62 -9.48 5.91
N ASP A 38 3.88 -9.31 6.33
CA ASP A 38 4.78 -10.44 6.56
C ASP A 38 5.47 -10.40 7.93
N LYS A 39 6.07 -11.54 8.29
CA LYS A 39 6.75 -11.73 9.58
C LYS A 39 7.95 -10.81 9.81
N PHE A 40 8.43 -10.13 8.76
CA PHE A 40 9.54 -9.20 8.86
C PHE A 40 9.06 -7.76 9.09
N GLY A 41 7.76 -7.52 9.21
CA GLY A 41 7.22 -6.20 9.46
C GLY A 41 7.10 -5.35 8.20
N ASN A 42 6.83 -5.97 7.05
CA ASN A 42 6.43 -5.23 5.85
C ASN A 42 4.92 -5.29 5.64
N LEU A 43 4.37 -4.21 5.08
CA LEU A 43 3.07 -4.17 4.44
C LEU A 43 3.23 -3.94 2.94
N TRP A 44 2.35 -4.55 2.17
CA TRP A 44 2.37 -4.47 0.73
C TRP A 44 0.96 -4.56 0.15
N ILE A 45 0.79 -4.00 -1.04
CA ILE A 45 -0.41 -4.14 -1.86
C ILE A 45 0.04 -4.58 -3.23
N VAL A 46 -0.57 -5.65 -3.70
CA VAL A 46 -0.36 -6.21 -5.03
C VAL A 46 -1.68 -6.17 -5.79
N ARG A 47 -1.59 -5.98 -7.11
CA ARG A 47 -2.75 -5.89 -8.00
C ARG A 47 -2.56 -6.80 -9.21
N CYS A 48 -3.63 -7.48 -9.60
CA CYS A 48 -3.72 -8.24 -10.84
C CYS A 48 -3.50 -7.31 -12.05
N PRO A 49 -2.61 -7.64 -13.00
CA PRO A 49 -2.57 -6.94 -14.29
C PRO A 49 -3.91 -7.05 -15.01
N ARG A 50 -4.32 -5.98 -15.71
CA ARG A 50 -5.62 -5.92 -16.41
C ARG A 50 -5.75 -7.01 -17.47
N ASP A 51 -4.70 -7.24 -18.23
CA ASP A 51 -4.67 -8.25 -19.30
C ASP A 51 -4.95 -9.65 -18.74
N ALA A 52 -4.28 -10.01 -17.64
CA ALA A 52 -4.49 -11.29 -16.96
C ALA A 52 -5.89 -11.41 -16.33
N SER A 53 -6.46 -10.30 -15.85
CA SER A 53 -7.84 -10.25 -15.33
C SER A 53 -8.88 -10.49 -16.43
N GLN A 54 -8.69 -9.86 -17.60
CA GLN A 54 -9.56 -10.03 -18.76
C GLN A 54 -9.50 -11.46 -19.30
N GLU A 55 -8.31 -12.02 -19.47
CA GLU A 55 -8.12 -13.41 -19.89
C GLU A 55 -8.78 -14.41 -18.92
N ALA A 56 -8.74 -14.11 -17.61
CA ALA A 56 -9.41 -14.90 -16.60
C ALA A 56 -10.94 -14.89 -16.77
N ASN A 57 -11.53 -13.75 -17.14
CA ASN A 57 -12.98 -13.59 -17.30
C ASN A 57 -13.51 -14.20 -18.60
N GLU A 58 -12.77 -14.07 -19.70
CA GLU A 58 -13.19 -14.53 -21.04
C GLU A 58 -13.28 -16.06 -21.18
N GLY A 59 -12.77 -16.84 -20.21
CA GLY A 59 -13.16 -18.24 -20.03
C GLY A 59 -12.78 -19.20 -21.16
N GLY A 60 -11.73 -18.89 -21.93
CA GLY A 60 -11.28 -19.75 -23.03
C GLY A 60 -10.40 -20.93 -22.61
N ASN A 61 -10.47 -22.04 -23.37
CA ASN A 61 -9.58 -23.22 -23.31
C ASN A 61 -8.06 -22.93 -23.44
N ARG A 62 -7.65 -21.67 -23.61
CA ARG A 62 -6.25 -21.27 -23.70
C ARG A 62 -5.51 -21.44 -22.36
N LEU A 63 -6.19 -21.20 -21.23
CA LEU A 63 -5.58 -21.29 -19.90
C LEU A 63 -5.25 -22.74 -19.49
N THR A 64 -6.02 -23.71 -19.97
CA THR A 64 -5.83 -25.13 -19.66
C THR A 64 -4.75 -25.82 -20.50
N ASN A 65 -4.25 -25.15 -21.55
CA ASN A 65 -3.36 -25.76 -22.55
C ASN A 65 -1.95 -25.15 -22.57
N THR A 66 -1.66 -24.22 -21.65
CA THR A 66 -0.30 -23.72 -21.43
C THR A 66 0.51 -24.85 -20.82
N GLN A 67 1.39 -25.46 -21.61
CA GLN A 67 2.31 -26.47 -21.12
C GLN A 67 3.20 -25.86 -20.03
N ASP A 68 3.07 -26.38 -18.80
CA ASP A 68 3.89 -26.08 -17.63
C ASP A 68 5.37 -26.44 -17.90
N HIS A 69 6.11 -25.58 -18.60
CA HIS A 69 7.58 -25.72 -18.71
C HIS A 69 8.31 -25.13 -17.50
N LEU A 70 7.63 -24.30 -16.71
CA LEU A 70 8.08 -23.74 -15.44
C LEU A 70 6.87 -23.83 -14.52
N HIS A 71 7.03 -24.35 -13.30
CA HIS A 71 5.95 -24.51 -12.29
C HIS A 71 5.42 -23.16 -11.74
N PHE A 72 5.22 -22.18 -12.61
CA PHE A 72 4.88 -20.80 -12.29
C PHE A 72 3.62 -20.39 -13.03
N ALA A 73 2.85 -19.47 -12.46
CA ALA A 73 1.67 -18.94 -13.10
C ALA A 73 2.03 -18.13 -14.36
N PRO A 74 1.14 -18.01 -15.36
CA PRO A 74 1.45 -17.32 -16.62
C PRO A 74 1.71 -15.81 -16.45
N ALA A 75 1.18 -15.19 -15.40
CA ALA A 75 1.36 -13.77 -15.11
C ALA A 75 1.83 -13.52 -13.67
N CYS A 76 2.40 -12.34 -13.46
CA CYS A 76 2.88 -11.88 -12.16
C CYS A 76 2.05 -10.72 -11.63
N PHE A 77 1.90 -10.62 -10.32
CA PHE A 77 1.29 -9.46 -9.69
C PHE A 77 2.10 -8.18 -9.88
N ASN A 78 1.39 -7.05 -10.06
CA ASN A 78 1.98 -5.73 -9.99
C ASN A 78 2.03 -5.28 -8.52
N THR A 79 3.24 -5.09 -7.97
CA THR A 79 3.39 -4.45 -6.65
C THR A 79 3.03 -2.98 -6.77
N VAL A 80 1.90 -2.59 -6.20
CA VAL A 80 1.43 -1.19 -6.11
C VAL A 80 2.15 -0.48 -4.98
N ALA A 81 2.38 -1.22 -3.89
CA ALA A 81 2.72 -0.68 -2.60
C ALA A 81 3.70 -1.58 -1.85
N HIS A 82 4.68 -1.00 -1.18
CA HIS A 82 5.53 -1.71 -0.24
C HIS A 82 6.09 -0.76 0.82
N PHE A 83 6.04 -1.13 2.10
CA PHE A 83 6.53 -0.30 3.20
C PHE A 83 6.87 -1.12 4.44
N PHE A 84 8.01 -0.80 5.05
CA PHE A 84 8.42 -1.37 6.32
C PHE A 84 7.78 -0.64 7.50
N THR A 85 7.00 -1.37 8.29
CA THR A 85 6.17 -0.85 9.40
C THR A 85 6.83 -0.94 10.77
N GLN A 86 8.01 -1.59 10.90
CA GLN A 86 8.71 -1.87 12.17
C GLN A 86 8.03 -2.88 13.10
N ASP A 87 6.71 -3.00 13.03
CA ASP A 87 5.93 -3.99 13.75
C ASP A 87 5.38 -5.05 12.77
N ILE A 88 5.23 -6.28 13.24
CA ILE A 88 4.75 -7.43 12.46
C ILE A 88 3.22 -7.32 12.35
N PRO A 89 2.64 -7.19 11.14
CA PRO A 89 1.20 -7.14 10.97
C PRO A 89 0.52 -8.44 11.42
N THR A 90 -0.50 -8.33 12.28
CA THR A 90 -1.27 -9.44 12.87
C THR A 90 -2.75 -9.43 12.48
N SER A 91 -3.29 -8.29 12.05
CA SER A 91 -4.60 -8.22 11.39
C SER A 91 -4.64 -7.09 10.37
N VAL A 92 -5.48 -7.23 9.34
CA VAL A 92 -5.79 -6.16 8.40
C VAL A 92 -7.24 -6.24 7.95
N THR A 93 -7.89 -5.09 7.81
CA THR A 93 -9.26 -5.00 7.31
C THR A 93 -9.47 -3.69 6.57
N LYS A 94 -10.25 -3.73 5.49
CA LYS A 94 -10.77 -2.52 4.85
C LYS A 94 -12.04 -2.11 5.58
N SER A 95 -12.06 -0.90 6.13
CA SER A 95 -13.19 -0.42 6.92
C SER A 95 -13.38 1.08 6.75
N ASN A 96 -14.60 1.54 7.05
CA ASN A 96 -14.91 2.94 7.17
C ASN A 96 -14.96 3.33 8.65
N LEU A 97 -14.09 4.25 9.05
CA LEU A 97 -13.90 4.62 10.47
C LEU A 97 -14.90 5.68 10.94
N VAL A 98 -15.55 6.38 10.03
CA VAL A 98 -16.51 7.45 10.33
C VAL A 98 -17.70 7.33 9.39
N VAL A 99 -18.92 7.56 9.87
CA VAL A 99 -20.11 7.53 9.01
C VAL A 99 -19.95 8.56 7.88
N GLY A 100 -20.03 8.09 6.63
CA GLY A 100 -19.82 8.93 5.44
C GLY A 100 -18.35 9.24 5.11
N GLY A 101 -17.39 8.63 5.82
CA GLY A 101 -15.97 8.75 5.56
C GLY A 101 -15.52 8.00 4.31
N GLN A 102 -14.23 8.10 3.98
CA GLN A 102 -13.61 7.28 2.95
C GLN A 102 -13.17 5.93 3.54
N ASP A 103 -13.16 4.90 2.70
CA ASP A 103 -12.60 3.61 3.07
C ASP A 103 -11.11 3.75 3.39
N ALA A 104 -10.70 3.06 4.44
CA ALA A 104 -9.32 3.02 4.87
C ALA A 104 -8.93 1.59 5.22
N ILE A 105 -7.65 1.26 5.08
CA ILE A 105 -7.15 -0.06 5.45
C ILE A 105 -6.65 0.05 6.89
N LEU A 106 -7.32 -0.58 7.84
CA LEU A 106 -6.89 -0.65 9.23
C LEU A 106 -6.05 -1.91 9.43
N TRP A 107 -4.93 -1.82 10.13
CA TRP A 107 -4.12 -2.96 10.50
C TRP A 107 -3.64 -2.86 11.95
N SER A 108 -3.41 -4.03 12.56
CA SER A 108 -2.80 -4.14 13.88
C SER A 108 -1.47 -4.88 13.80
N GLY A 109 -0.54 -4.53 14.68
CA GLY A 109 0.77 -5.16 14.80
C GLY A 109 0.92 -5.99 16.08
N LEU A 110 1.95 -6.82 16.12
CA LEU A 110 2.27 -7.70 17.24
C LEU A 110 2.65 -6.92 18.51
N GLN A 111 3.31 -5.77 18.38
CA GLN A 111 3.72 -4.90 19.50
C GLN A 111 2.58 -3.99 20.00
N GLY A 112 1.34 -4.21 19.55
CA GLY A 112 0.17 -3.40 19.93
C GLY A 112 -0.03 -2.17 19.03
N THR A 113 0.69 -2.08 17.91
CA THR A 113 0.47 -1.01 16.93
C THR A 113 -0.95 -1.12 16.36
N ILE A 114 -1.67 0.00 16.28
CA ILE A 114 -2.92 0.12 15.52
C ILE A 114 -2.74 1.31 14.60
N ARG A 115 -2.78 1.05 13.30
CA ARG A 115 -2.52 2.06 12.27
C ARG A 115 -3.45 1.83 11.12
N VAL A 116 -3.71 2.89 10.37
CA VAL A 116 -4.52 2.80 9.18
C VAL A 116 -3.63 3.15 7.98
N LEU A 117 -4.08 2.85 6.76
CA LEU A 117 -3.56 3.33 5.49
C LEU A 117 -4.66 4.10 4.74
N ILE A 118 -4.41 5.37 4.38
CA ILE A 118 -5.32 6.27 3.66
C ILE A 118 -4.61 6.91 2.45
N PRO A 119 -5.36 7.37 1.44
CA PRO A 119 -4.84 8.28 0.43
C PRO A 119 -4.39 9.61 1.05
N PHE A 120 -3.18 10.06 0.72
CA PHE A 120 -2.55 11.24 1.29
C PHE A 120 -1.74 12.03 0.25
N VAL A 121 -1.44 13.29 0.55
CA VAL A 121 -0.66 14.18 -0.32
C VAL A 121 0.77 14.26 0.21
N ALA A 122 1.75 13.95 -0.64
CA ALA A 122 3.15 13.77 -0.25
C ALA A 122 3.79 15.05 0.36
N LEU A 123 4.29 14.93 1.60
CA LEU A 123 5.09 15.94 2.31
C LEU A 123 6.45 15.38 2.80
N GLU A 124 6.64 14.07 2.64
CA GLU A 124 7.77 13.32 3.18
C GLU A 124 9.14 13.76 2.66
N PRO A 125 9.34 14.07 1.36
CA PRO A 125 10.67 14.49 0.88
C PRO A 125 11.20 15.73 1.61
N GLN A 126 10.34 16.73 1.83
CA GLN A 126 10.67 17.96 2.54
C GLN A 126 10.94 17.66 4.02
N MET A 127 10.14 16.78 4.64
CA MET A 127 10.32 16.41 6.04
C MET A 127 11.60 15.61 6.29
N CYS A 128 11.99 14.72 5.38
CA CYS A 128 13.22 13.93 5.50
C CYS A 128 14.47 14.82 5.66
N ALA A 129 14.47 16.00 5.04
CA ALA A 129 15.58 16.94 5.11
C ALA A 129 15.55 17.82 6.37
N GLN A 130 14.37 18.11 6.92
CA GLN A 130 14.21 19.03 8.05
C GLN A 130 14.19 18.34 9.40
N ASP A 131 13.79 17.07 9.43
CA ASP A 131 13.55 16.34 10.66
C ASP A 131 14.19 14.93 10.57
N PRO A 132 15.53 14.87 10.57
CA PRO A 132 16.24 13.61 10.41
C PRO A 132 15.99 12.67 11.59
N SER A 133 16.22 11.37 11.37
CA SER A 133 16.08 10.37 12.43
C SER A 133 16.99 10.70 13.62
N PRO A 134 16.48 10.67 14.86
CA PRO A 134 17.27 10.96 16.05
C PRO A 134 18.39 9.93 16.29
N VAL A 135 18.31 8.75 15.66
CA VAL A 135 19.32 7.69 15.74
C VAL A 135 20.21 7.62 14.50
N GLY A 136 20.17 8.65 13.64
CA GLY A 136 21.00 8.74 12.44
C GLY A 136 20.64 7.78 11.31
N ARG A 137 19.51 7.06 11.41
CA ARG A 137 19.03 6.20 10.31
C ARG A 137 18.50 7.04 9.16
N ASN A 138 18.88 6.69 7.93
CA ASN A 138 18.24 7.26 6.75
C ASN A 138 16.79 6.78 6.65
N HIS A 139 15.85 7.72 6.53
CA HIS A 139 14.42 7.44 6.54
C HIS A 139 13.96 6.53 5.40
N LEU A 140 14.38 6.81 4.16
CA LEU A 140 14.00 6.04 2.98
C LEU A 140 14.57 4.61 3.04
N MET A 141 15.82 4.47 3.48
CA MET A 141 16.43 3.15 3.71
C MET A 141 15.72 2.38 4.80
N TYR A 142 15.29 3.06 5.86
CA TYR A 142 14.54 2.46 6.95
C TYR A 142 13.17 1.96 6.51
N ARG A 143 12.41 2.77 5.76
CA ARG A 143 11.09 2.38 5.24
C ARG A 143 11.15 1.37 4.09
N GLY A 144 12.31 1.21 3.46
CA GLY A 144 12.60 0.18 2.46
C GLY A 144 13.45 -0.98 2.97
N TYR A 145 13.35 -1.36 4.26
CA TYR A 145 14.29 -2.27 4.92
C TYR A 145 14.49 -3.61 4.19
N CYS A 146 13.42 -4.27 3.74
CA CYS A 146 13.49 -5.52 2.99
C CYS A 146 13.36 -5.32 1.48
N VAL A 147 12.43 -4.48 1.06
CA VAL A 147 12.16 -4.14 -0.34
C VAL A 147 11.98 -2.62 -0.42
N PRO A 148 12.46 -1.96 -1.49
CA PRO A 148 12.34 -0.51 -1.63
C PRO A 148 10.90 -0.02 -1.40
N ALA A 149 10.76 1.05 -0.62
CA ALA A 149 9.47 1.65 -0.35
C ALA A 149 8.83 2.11 -1.67
N LYS A 150 7.55 1.78 -1.88
CA LYS A 150 6.82 2.09 -3.10
C LYS A 150 5.41 2.52 -2.78
N GLY A 151 4.97 3.63 -3.37
CA GLY A 151 3.58 4.10 -3.29
C GLY A 151 3.13 4.60 -1.91
N VAL A 152 4.03 4.66 -0.93
CA VAL A 152 3.70 4.98 0.48
C VAL A 152 4.46 6.23 0.92
N THR A 153 3.84 7.01 1.78
CA THR A 153 4.42 8.17 2.46
C THR A 153 4.36 7.93 3.96
N ASP A 154 5.42 8.22 4.70
CA ASP A 154 5.36 8.12 6.14
C ASP A 154 4.56 9.30 6.74
N GLY A 155 3.32 9.01 7.11
CA GLY A 155 2.44 10.02 7.72
C GLY A 155 2.88 10.41 9.12
N ASP A 156 3.53 9.52 9.89
CA ASP A 156 4.10 9.89 11.20
C ASP A 156 5.18 10.95 11.04
N LEU A 157 6.02 10.83 10.00
CA LEU A 157 7.02 11.85 9.68
C LEU A 157 6.33 13.14 9.22
N CYS A 158 5.28 13.05 8.42
CA CYS A 158 4.53 14.24 7.97
C CYS A 158 3.84 14.96 9.14
N GLU A 159 3.34 14.25 10.15
CA GLU A 159 2.71 14.84 11.34
C GLU A 159 3.68 15.72 12.15
N ARG A 160 4.97 15.38 12.11
CA ARG A 160 6.04 16.15 12.77
C ARG A 160 6.28 17.51 12.13
N PHE A 161 5.69 17.81 10.96
CA PHE A 161 5.69 19.16 10.38
C PHE A 161 5.26 20.23 11.38
N ARG A 162 4.32 19.91 12.28
CA ARG A 162 3.81 20.82 13.32
C ARG A 162 4.85 21.20 14.38
N LEU A 163 5.90 20.39 14.52
CA LEU A 163 7.00 20.62 15.47
C LEU A 163 8.07 21.55 14.91
N LEU A 164 8.05 21.83 13.60
CA LEU A 164 9.01 22.72 12.95
C LEU A 164 8.74 24.19 13.30
N SER A 165 9.80 25.00 13.24
CA SER A 165 9.70 26.45 13.40
C SER A 165 8.72 27.04 12.37
N MET A 166 8.10 28.17 12.70
CA MET A 166 7.13 28.82 11.80
C MET A 166 7.77 29.19 10.46
N GLU A 167 9.03 29.65 10.49
CA GLU A 167 9.81 29.97 9.30
C GLU A 167 9.97 28.75 8.38
N THR A 168 10.39 27.60 8.93
CA THR A 168 10.54 26.36 8.15
C THR A 168 9.20 25.86 7.62
N ARG A 169 8.13 25.93 8.42
CA ARG A 169 6.78 25.57 7.96
C ARG A 169 6.32 26.45 6.79
N GLN A 170 6.56 27.76 6.85
CA GLN A 170 6.24 28.69 5.76
C GLN A 170 7.03 28.39 4.50
N ARG A 171 8.33 28.07 4.63
CA ARG A 171 9.17 27.71 3.49
C ARG A 171 8.66 26.45 2.79
N ILE A 172 8.43 25.36 3.53
CA ILE A 172 7.91 24.10 2.98
C ILE A 172 6.52 24.32 2.35
N ALA A 173 5.63 25.06 3.01
CA ALA A 173 4.31 25.35 2.46
C ALA A 173 4.41 26.16 1.15
N GLY A 174 5.35 27.12 1.09
CA GLY A 174 5.65 27.87 -0.12
C GLY A 174 6.15 26.99 -1.28
N GLU A 175 7.04 26.04 -1.01
CA GLU A 175 7.50 25.04 -2.00
C GLU A 175 6.35 24.16 -2.53
N LEU A 176 5.32 23.93 -1.71
CA LEU A 176 4.11 23.18 -2.09
C LEU A 176 3.03 24.04 -2.74
N HIS A 177 3.26 25.35 -2.88
CA HIS A 177 2.26 26.33 -3.31
C HIS A 177 0.98 26.28 -2.44
N ARG A 178 1.15 26.17 -1.13
CA ARG A 178 0.08 26.08 -0.13
C ARG A 178 0.34 27.05 1.02
N THR A 179 -0.70 27.31 1.81
CA THR A 179 -0.54 27.97 3.10
C THR A 179 -0.18 26.93 4.19
N VAL A 180 0.46 27.37 5.27
CA VAL A 180 0.76 26.51 6.42
C VAL A 180 -0.51 25.87 6.96
N THR A 181 -1.59 26.64 7.05
CA THR A 181 -2.90 26.16 7.51
C THR A 181 -3.48 25.08 6.59
N GLU A 182 -3.38 25.23 5.27
CA GLU A 182 -3.83 24.21 4.32
C GLU A 182 -3.04 22.89 4.49
N VAL A 183 -1.73 22.99 4.71
CA VAL A 183 -0.87 21.83 4.98
C VAL A 183 -1.27 21.15 6.29
N GLU A 184 -1.42 21.92 7.37
CA GLU A 184 -1.80 21.39 8.68
C GLU A 184 -3.18 20.74 8.70
N GLN A 185 -4.13 21.28 7.95
CA GLN A 185 -5.46 20.70 7.76
C GLN A 185 -5.39 19.36 7.04
N LYS A 186 -4.57 19.25 5.99
CA LYS A 186 -4.35 17.97 5.29
C LYS A 186 -3.65 16.93 6.17
N ILE A 187 -2.75 17.36 7.05
CA ILE A 187 -2.09 16.48 8.04
C ILE A 187 -3.05 16.04 9.14
N SER A 188 -4.09 16.83 9.45
CA SER A 188 -4.97 16.58 10.60
C SER A 188 -5.86 15.33 10.52
N VAL A 189 -5.67 14.50 9.49
CA VAL A 189 -6.25 13.15 9.41
C VAL A 189 -5.46 12.24 10.38
N ARG A 190 -5.88 12.28 11.63
CA ARG A 190 -5.09 12.10 12.86
C ARG A 190 -4.58 10.68 13.20
N PHE A 191 -4.32 9.79 12.23
CA PHE A 191 -4.14 8.36 12.56
C PHE A 191 -3.27 7.48 11.63
N LEU A 192 -2.23 7.92 10.90
CA LEU A 192 -1.81 7.04 9.77
C LEU A 192 -0.40 7.05 9.20
N VAL A 193 0.07 5.84 8.84
CA VAL A 193 0.99 5.62 7.71
C VAL A 193 0.20 5.95 6.45
N ALA A 194 0.65 6.93 5.67
CA ALA A 194 -0.21 7.59 4.70
C ALA A 194 0.23 7.20 3.29
N PHE A 195 -0.61 6.56 2.49
CA PHE A 195 -0.25 6.25 1.11
C PHE A 195 -0.38 7.50 0.24
N SER A 196 0.69 7.95 -0.41
CA SER A 196 0.53 8.82 -1.59
C SER A 196 0.04 7.98 -2.76
N MET A 197 -1.27 7.79 -2.82
CA MET A 197 -1.92 7.05 -3.89
C MET A 197 -2.81 8.00 -4.70
N GLN A 198 -2.43 8.22 -5.97
CA GLN A 198 -3.32 8.66 -7.05
C GLN A 198 -4.42 7.61 -7.36
N LEU A 199 -4.62 6.61 -6.51
CA LEU A 199 -5.57 5.52 -6.74
C LEU A 199 -7.02 5.90 -6.44
N THR A 200 -7.33 7.07 -5.88
CA THR A 200 -8.73 7.51 -5.79
C THR A 200 -9.31 7.90 -7.15
N THR A 201 -8.50 8.21 -8.17
CA THR A 201 -8.99 8.36 -9.55
C THR A 201 -9.14 7.02 -10.26
N ASP A 202 -8.36 5.99 -9.90
CA ASP A 202 -8.46 4.64 -10.51
C ASP A 202 -9.38 3.67 -9.75
N LEU A 203 -9.82 4.00 -8.53
CA LEU A 203 -10.85 3.28 -7.76
C LEU A 203 -12.24 3.91 -7.91
N LYS A 204 -12.33 5.09 -8.52
CA LYS A 204 -13.56 5.79 -8.85
C LYS A 204 -13.63 6.04 -10.35
N TYR A 205 -13.72 5.03 -11.19
CA TYR A 205 -14.63 5.02 -12.35
C TYR A 205 -14.72 3.59 -12.90
N PRO A 206 -15.93 3.13 -13.25
CA PRO A 206 -16.24 1.75 -13.56
C PRO A 206 -16.07 1.50 -15.07
N TYR A 207 -15.51 0.34 -15.40
CA TYR A 207 -15.98 -0.45 -16.52
C TYR A 207 -16.13 -1.88 -16.01
#